data_AF-A0A256ZVA4-F1
#
_entry.id   AF-A0A256ZVA4-F1
#
_cell.length_a   1.000
_cell.length_b   1.000
_cell.length_c   1.000
_cell.angle_alpha   90.00
_cell.angle_beta   90.00
_cell.angle_gamma   90.00
#
_symmetry.space_group_name_H-M   'P 1'
#
loop_
_entity.id
_entity.type
_entity.pdbx_description
1 polymer ?
#
loop_
_entity_poly.entity_id
_entity_poly.type
_entity_poly.pdbx_seq_one_letter_code
_entity_poly.pdbx_strand_id
1 'polypeptide(L)'
;MIPRRKTEKVIEKEAERLKTAMVKIELARNIVNQVRKRSDPLLFESALIGIPASSRNIANLYIDSAFNDIEKAIRTLKKVEREMAKKKINHTREKIHSIAVELETTTHTEEAPQTITLKLQKAVMELEELAKVLRGRVAAKT
;
A
#
# COMPACT_ATOMS: atom_id res chain seq x y z
N MET A 1 -21.90 13.98 0.95
CA MET A 1 -21.11 14.79 0.00
C MET A 1 -19.66 14.90 0.51
N ILE A 2 -18.63 14.48 -0.25
CA ILE A 2 -17.21 14.61 0.18
C ILE A 2 -16.61 15.89 -0.44
N PRO A 3 -16.22 16.91 0.34
CA PRO A 3 -15.54 18.11 -0.16
C PRO A 3 -14.20 17.79 -0.85
N ARG A 4 -13.74 18.59 -1.82
CA ARG A 4 -12.43 18.35 -2.50
C ARG A 4 -11.25 18.28 -1.54
N ARG A 5 -11.23 19.13 -0.51
CA ARG A 5 -10.24 19.10 0.59
C ARG A 5 -10.26 17.78 1.38
N LYS A 6 -11.41 17.10 1.41
CA LYS A 6 -11.57 15.77 2.00
C LYS A 6 -11.07 14.68 1.06
N THR A 7 -11.10 14.89 -0.26
CA THR A 7 -10.50 13.96 -1.23
C THR A 7 -8.98 13.96 -1.19
N GLU A 8 -8.35 15.14 -1.15
CA GLU A 8 -6.90 15.28 -0.99
C GLU A 8 -6.39 14.48 0.22
N LYS A 9 -6.94 14.74 1.40
CA LYS A 9 -6.58 14.03 2.64
C LYS A 9 -6.79 12.52 2.56
N VAL A 10 -7.80 12.07 1.81
CA VAL A 10 -8.03 10.64 1.59
C VAL A 10 -6.93 10.05 0.71
N ILE A 11 -6.53 10.74 -0.36
CA ILE A 11 -5.45 10.29 -1.25
C ILE A 11 -4.11 10.24 -0.51
N GLU A 12 -3.79 11.25 0.30
CA GLU A 12 -2.58 11.25 1.14
C GLU A 12 -2.57 10.07 2.13
N LYS A 13 -3.72 9.81 2.77
CA LYS A 13 -3.85 8.69 3.71
C LYS A 13 -3.62 7.34 3.02
N GLU A 14 -4.08 7.18 1.79
CA GLU A 14 -3.83 5.95 1.04
C GLU A 14 -2.38 5.84 0.58
N ALA A 15 -1.70 6.95 0.24
CA ALA A 15 -0.25 6.94 -0.01
C ALA A 15 0.53 6.47 1.24
N GLU A 16 0.20 6.99 2.43
CA GLU A 16 0.80 6.54 3.70
C GLU A 16 0.53 5.06 4.01
N ARG A 17 -0.66 4.58 3.65
CA ARG A 17 -0.99 3.15 3.77
C ARG A 17 -0.11 2.29 2.86
N LEU A 18 0.13 2.72 1.62
CA LEU A 18 1.02 1.99 0.71
C LEU A 18 2.48 2.02 1.19
N LYS A 19 2.97 3.14 1.75
CA LYS A 19 4.29 3.19 2.41
C LYS A 19 4.39 2.17 3.56
N THR A 20 3.34 2.06 4.36
CA THR A 20 3.26 1.07 5.45
C THR A 20 3.33 -0.36 4.89
N ALA A 21 2.62 -0.64 3.78
CA ALA A 21 2.69 -1.94 3.12
C ALA A 21 4.11 -2.25 2.61
N MET A 22 4.80 -1.28 2.01
CA MET A 22 6.20 -1.43 1.58
C MET A 22 7.13 -1.80 2.74
N VAL A 23 7.01 -1.11 3.88
CA VAL A 23 7.81 -1.39 5.09
C VAL A 23 7.56 -2.83 5.57
N LYS A 24 6.31 -3.29 5.58
CA LYS A 24 5.98 -4.67 5.98
C LYS A 24 6.60 -5.71 5.05
N ILE A 25 6.58 -5.48 3.73
CA ILE A 25 7.21 -6.37 2.75
C ILE A 25 8.73 -6.45 2.96
N GLU A 26 9.38 -5.30 3.19
CA GLU A 26 10.82 -5.25 3.46
C GLU A 26 11.19 -5.92 4.79
N LEU A 27 10.37 -5.75 5.84
CA LEU A 27 10.54 -6.45 7.11
C LEU A 27 10.44 -7.96 6.94
N ALA A 28 9.42 -8.45 6.23
CA ALA A 28 9.27 -9.87 5.92
C ALA A 28 10.50 -10.43 5.20
N ARG A 29 11.01 -9.70 4.21
CA ARG A 29 12.23 -10.08 3.48
C ARG A 29 13.46 -10.16 4.39
N ASN A 30 13.63 -9.18 5.28
CA ASN A 30 14.73 -9.14 6.23
C ASN A 30 14.68 -10.30 7.22
N ILE A 31 13.50 -10.63 7.74
CA ILE A 31 13.28 -11.79 8.62
C ILE A 31 13.71 -13.08 7.92
N VAL A 32 13.26 -13.31 6.69
CA VAL A 32 13.64 -14.53 5.93
C VAL A 32 15.14 -14.56 5.62
N ASN A 33 15.75 -13.43 5.29
CA ASN A 33 17.18 -13.36 4.99
C ASN A 33 18.07 -13.66 6.20
N GLN A 34 17.63 -13.31 7.42
CA GLN A 34 18.36 -13.60 8.66
C GLN A 34 18.42 -15.10 8.98
N VAL A 35 17.49 -15.90 8.42
CA VAL A 35 17.35 -17.35 8.66
C VAL A 35 18.28 -18.20 7.77
N ARG A 36 19.17 -17.58 6.97
CA ARG A 36 20.18 -18.33 6.20
C ARG A 36 21.20 -19.12 7.05
N LYS A 37 21.10 -19.07 8.38
CA LYS A 37 21.85 -19.92 9.32
C LYS A 37 21.16 -21.29 9.43
N ARG A 38 21.91 -22.35 9.74
CA ARG A 38 21.40 -23.76 9.78
C ARG A 38 20.19 -24.01 10.69
N SER A 39 19.80 -23.04 11.52
CA SER A 39 18.68 -23.09 12.47
C SER A 39 17.90 -21.77 12.43
N ASP A 40 16.58 -21.83 12.59
CA ASP A 40 15.69 -20.67 12.72
C ASP A 40 15.70 -20.19 14.19
N PRO A 41 16.45 -19.12 14.54
CA PRO A 41 16.61 -18.72 15.94
C PRO A 41 15.29 -18.25 16.56
N LEU A 42 14.43 -17.59 15.77
CA LEU A 42 13.11 -17.15 16.23
C LEU A 42 12.23 -18.34 16.59
N LEU A 43 12.31 -19.45 15.86
CA LEU A 43 11.58 -20.67 16.23
C LEU A 43 12.03 -21.21 17.59
N PHE A 44 13.34 -21.23 17.85
CA PHE A 44 13.88 -21.69 19.13
C PHE A 44 13.49 -20.75 20.29
N GLU A 45 13.72 -19.44 20.13
CA GLU A 45 13.41 -18.45 21.16
C GLU A 45 11.92 -18.39 21.49
N SER A 46 11.07 -18.43 20.46
CA SER A 46 9.62 -18.40 20.62
C SER A 46 9.06 -19.69 21.23
N ALA A 47 9.68 -20.84 20.96
CA ALA A 47 9.35 -22.10 21.64
C ALA A 47 9.65 -22.07 23.14
N LEU A 48 10.73 -21.38 23.57
CA LEU A 48 11.08 -21.23 25.00
C LEU A 48 10.01 -20.47 25.80
N ILE A 49 9.28 -19.54 25.15
CA ILE A 49 8.16 -18.81 25.77
C ILE A 49 6.80 -19.47 25.51
N GLY A 50 6.78 -20.68 24.93
CA GLY A 50 5.56 -21.48 24.71
C GLY A 50 4.75 -21.12 23.45
N ILE A 51 5.30 -20.32 22.52
CA ILE A 51 4.60 -19.89 21.30
C ILE A 51 5.52 -20.11 20.09
N PRO A 52 5.73 -21.36 19.63
CA PRO A 52 6.64 -21.64 18.53
C PRO A 52 6.19 -20.94 17.24
N ALA A 53 6.99 -19.97 16.79
CA ALA A 53 6.76 -19.18 15.60
C ALA A 53 8.02 -19.16 14.74
N SER A 54 7.95 -19.78 13.56
CA SER A 54 9.05 -19.73 12.61
C SER A 54 9.17 -18.34 12.00
N SER A 55 10.39 -17.94 11.67
CA SER A 55 10.66 -16.71 10.93
C SER A 55 9.87 -16.64 9.62
N ARG A 56 9.66 -17.80 8.96
CA ARG A 56 8.84 -17.89 7.76
C ARG A 56 7.37 -17.58 8.04
N ASN A 57 6.81 -18.10 9.13
CA ASN A 57 5.43 -17.80 9.52
C ASN A 57 5.28 -16.32 9.87
N ILE A 58 6.23 -15.75 10.61
CA ILE A 58 6.23 -14.33 10.96
C ILE A 58 6.32 -13.46 9.69
N ALA A 59 7.21 -13.80 8.77
CA ALA A 59 7.33 -13.11 7.49
C ALA A 59 6.03 -13.16 6.68
N ASN A 60 5.37 -14.33 6.61
CA ASN A 60 4.09 -14.47 5.93
C ASN A 60 3.01 -13.56 6.54
N LEU A 61 2.94 -13.43 7.88
CA LEU A 61 2.00 -12.51 8.53
C LEU A 61 2.21 -11.05 8.11
N TYR A 62 3.47 -10.62 7.97
CA TYR A 62 3.78 -9.28 7.46
C TYR A 62 3.36 -9.10 6.01
N ILE A 63 3.59 -10.11 5.16
CA ILE A 63 3.17 -10.10 3.75
C ILE A 63 1.65 -10.04 3.63
N ASP A 64 0.92 -10.91 4.33
CA ASP A 64 -0.54 -10.93 4.33
C ASP A 64 -1.11 -9.59 4.82
N SER A 65 -0.52 -9.03 5.88
CA SER A 65 -0.91 -7.72 6.37
C SER A 65 -0.63 -6.60 5.38
N ALA A 66 0.46 -6.67 4.61
CA ALA A 66 0.78 -5.69 3.57
C ALA A 66 -0.23 -5.76 2.43
N PHE A 67 -0.57 -6.96 1.95
CA PHE A 67 -1.56 -7.15 0.89
C PHE A 67 -2.95 -6.65 1.31
N ASN A 68 -3.36 -6.89 2.56
CA ASN A 68 -4.60 -6.32 3.09
C ASN A 68 -4.60 -4.78 3.09
N ASP A 69 -3.46 -4.14 3.36
CA ASP A 69 -3.34 -2.69 3.27
C ASP A 69 -3.46 -2.20 1.82
N ILE A 70 -2.85 -2.90 0.86
CA ILE A 70 -2.97 -2.59 -0.56
C ILE A 70 -4.43 -2.73 -1.03
N GLU A 71 -5.12 -3.82 -0.66
CA GLU A 71 -6.54 -4.02 -0.98
C GLU A 71 -7.42 -2.89 -0.42
N LYS A 72 -7.18 -2.49 0.83
CA LYS A 72 -7.92 -1.37 1.43
C LYS A 72 -7.68 -0.07 0.67
N ALA A 73 -6.44 0.18 0.23
CA ALA A 73 -6.13 1.34 -0.60
C ALA A 73 -6.88 1.30 -1.93
N ILE A 74 -6.86 0.17 -2.65
CA ILE A 74 -7.63 -0.03 -3.89
C ILE A 74 -9.11 0.26 -3.68
N ARG A 75 -9.72 -0.32 -2.63
CA ARG A 75 -11.15 -0.10 -2.31
C ARG A 75 -11.46 1.37 -2.04
N THR A 76 -10.57 2.08 -1.34
CA THR A 76 -10.74 3.53 -1.13
C THR A 76 -10.60 4.29 -2.44
N LEU A 77 -9.56 4.02 -3.24
CA LEU A 77 -9.32 4.70 -4.51
C LEU A 77 -10.51 4.53 -5.47
N LYS A 78 -11.08 3.33 -5.59
CA LYS A 78 -12.32 3.09 -6.36
C LYS A 78 -13.51 3.90 -5.86
N LYS A 79 -13.65 4.10 -4.54
CA LYS A 79 -14.68 5.00 -3.99
C LYS A 79 -14.43 6.46 -4.40
N VAL A 80 -13.18 6.91 -4.34
CA VAL A 80 -12.80 8.27 -4.78
C VAL A 80 -13.06 8.44 -6.27
N GLU A 81 -12.71 7.46 -7.10
CA GLU A 81 -12.97 7.45 -8.54
C GLU A 81 -14.45 7.67 -8.84
N ARG A 82 -15.33 6.90 -8.19
CA ARG A 82 -16.80 7.04 -8.34
C ARG A 82 -17.29 8.43 -7.95
N GLU A 83 -16.74 9.01 -6.89
CA GLU A 83 -17.09 10.37 -6.46
C GLU A 83 -16.58 11.45 -7.45
N MET A 84 -15.44 11.22 -8.12
CA MET A 84 -14.94 12.10 -9.17
C MET A 84 -15.77 12.02 -10.44
N ALA A 85 -16.25 10.83 -10.80
CA ALA A 85 -17.17 10.61 -11.91
C ALA A 85 -18.47 11.41 -11.72
N LYS A 86 -19.08 11.35 -10.52
CA LYS A 86 -20.27 12.16 -10.18
C LYS A 86 -20.06 13.67 -10.35
N LYS A 87 -18.83 14.14 -10.13
CA LYS A 87 -18.45 15.56 -10.23
C LYS A 87 -17.92 15.96 -11.62
N LYS A 88 -17.89 15.03 -12.59
CA LYS A 88 -17.34 15.24 -13.95
C LYS A 88 -15.87 15.73 -13.94
N ILE A 89 -15.07 15.27 -12.97
CA ILE A 89 -13.63 15.61 -12.87
C ILE A 89 -12.82 14.48 -13.53
N ASN A 90 -12.84 14.43 -14.87
CA ASN A 90 -12.34 13.29 -15.64
C ASN A 90 -10.83 13.05 -15.49
N HIS A 91 -10.00 14.10 -15.54
CA HIS A 91 -8.55 13.95 -15.42
C HIS A 91 -8.10 13.30 -14.10
N THR A 92 -8.69 13.72 -12.98
CA THR A 92 -8.38 13.13 -11.66
C THR A 92 -8.94 11.72 -11.54
N ARG A 93 -10.12 11.47 -12.10
CA ARG A 93 -10.75 10.14 -12.15
C ARG A 93 -9.85 9.15 -12.89
N GLU A 94 -9.40 9.49 -14.09
CA GLU A 94 -8.57 8.63 -14.93
C GLU A 94 -7.24 8.27 -14.25
N LYS A 95 -6.58 9.25 -13.62
CA LYS A 95 -5.37 8.98 -12.83
C LYS A 95 -5.62 8.01 -11.67
N ILE A 96 -6.68 8.24 -10.89
CA ILE A 96 -7.03 7.35 -9.77
C ILE A 96 -7.34 5.94 -10.28
N HIS A 97 -8.06 5.83 -11.40
CA HIS A 97 -8.38 4.56 -12.03
C HIS A 97 -7.12 3.81 -12.44
N SER A 98 -6.19 4.48 -13.13
CA SER A 98 -4.90 3.89 -13.54
C SER A 98 -4.12 3.35 -12.35
N ILE A 99 -3.99 4.14 -11.28
CA ILE A 99 -3.29 3.72 -10.05
C ILE A 99 -3.98 2.52 -9.41
N ALA A 100 -5.32 2.53 -9.31
CA ALA A 100 -6.07 1.43 -8.72
C ALA A 100 -5.91 0.13 -9.51
N VAL A 101 -5.91 0.19 -10.85
CA VAL A 101 -5.70 -0.98 -11.72
C VAL A 101 -4.29 -1.53 -11.55
N GLU A 102 -3.26 -0.67 -11.53
CA GLU A 102 -1.87 -1.10 -11.34
C GLU A 102 -1.68 -1.78 -9.97
N LEU A 103 -2.29 -1.23 -8.91
CA LEU A 103 -2.28 -1.85 -7.59
C LEU A 103 -3.02 -3.20 -7.56
N GLU A 104 -4.14 -3.35 -8.26
CA GLU A 104 -4.84 -4.64 -8.37
C GLU A 104 -3.99 -5.71 -9.05
N THR A 105 -3.24 -5.35 -10.10
CA THR A 105 -2.30 -6.31 -10.71
C THR A 105 -1.18 -6.72 -9.75
N THR A 106 -0.84 -5.85 -8.80
CA THR A 106 0.22 -6.10 -7.82
C THR A 106 -0.23 -7.08 -6.73
N THR A 107 -1.52 -7.11 -6.37
CA THR A 107 -2.06 -8.03 -5.36
C THR A 107 -2.37 -9.43 -5.88
N HIS A 108 -2.37 -9.62 -7.21
CA HIS A 108 -2.81 -10.87 -7.85
C HIS A 108 -1.72 -11.60 -8.64
N THR A 109 -0.47 -11.13 -8.54
CA THR A 109 0.67 -11.71 -9.27
C THR A 109 1.65 -12.37 -8.31
N GLU A 110 2.24 -13.50 -8.72
CA GLU A 110 3.36 -14.15 -8.02
C GLU A 110 4.68 -13.39 -8.28
N GLU A 111 4.67 -12.08 -8.07
CA GLU A 111 5.83 -11.23 -8.31
C GLU A 111 6.82 -11.28 -7.16
N ALA A 112 8.11 -11.12 -7.50
CA ALA A 112 9.15 -10.99 -6.51
C ALA A 112 8.87 -9.76 -5.60
N PRO A 113 9.13 -9.86 -4.28
CA PRO A 113 8.87 -8.75 -3.34
C PRO A 113 9.48 -7.41 -3.77
N GLN A 114 10.65 -7.41 -4.40
CA GLN A 114 11.31 -6.21 -4.92
C GLN A 114 10.48 -5.50 -6.01
N THR A 115 9.89 -6.27 -6.92
CA THR A 115 9.01 -5.76 -7.98
C THR A 115 7.76 -5.14 -7.38
N ILE A 116 7.17 -5.81 -6.39
CA ILE A 116 6.02 -5.29 -5.63
C ILE A 116 6.39 -3.96 -4.98
N THR A 117 7.52 -3.87 -4.27
CA THR A 117 7.97 -2.64 -3.62
C THR A 117 8.16 -1.49 -4.61
N LEU A 118 8.70 -1.74 -5.80
CA LEU A 118 8.86 -0.73 -6.86
C LEU A 118 7.53 -0.21 -7.40
N LYS A 119 6.56 -1.10 -7.65
CA LYS A 119 5.21 -0.72 -8.09
C LYS A 119 4.50 0.11 -7.02
N LEU A 120 4.62 -0.28 -5.76
CA LEU A 120 4.08 0.49 -4.64
C LEU A 120 4.73 1.87 -4.53
N GLN A 121 6.06 1.97 -4.72
CA GLN A 121 6.77 3.24 -4.71
C GLN A 121 6.26 4.18 -5.82
N LYS A 122 6.09 3.67 -7.03
CA LYS A 122 5.52 4.43 -8.15
C LYS A 122 4.10 4.92 -7.82
N ALA A 123 3.23 4.04 -7.31
CA ALA A 123 1.87 4.39 -6.92
C ALA A 123 1.84 5.47 -5.82
N VAL A 124 2.73 5.38 -4.82
CA VAL A 124 2.88 6.40 -3.77
C VAL A 124 3.22 7.76 -4.38
N MET A 125 4.22 7.82 -5.27
CA MET A 125 4.63 9.08 -5.92
C MET A 125 3.47 9.70 -6.72
N GLU A 126 2.72 8.88 -7.46
CA GLU A 126 1.59 9.35 -8.26
C GLU A 126 0.43 9.87 -7.38
N LEU A 127 0.15 9.20 -6.25
CA LEU A 127 -0.86 9.65 -5.29
C LEU A 127 -0.46 10.95 -4.59
N GLU A 128 0.80 11.08 -4.18
CA GLU A 128 1.30 12.32 -3.58
C GLU A 128 1.25 13.49 -4.54
N GLU A 129 1.63 13.28 -5.80
CA GLU A 129 1.53 14.31 -6.84
C GLU A 129 0.07 14.70 -7.12
N LEU A 130 -0.83 13.71 -7.15
CA LEU A 130 -2.25 13.97 -7.30
C LEU A 130 -2.81 14.79 -6.12
N ALA A 131 -2.39 14.49 -4.89
CA ALA A 131 -2.77 15.25 -3.70
C ALA A 131 -2.26 16.70 -3.78
N LYS A 132 -1.01 16.93 -4.21
CA LYS A 132 -0.46 18.28 -4.42
C LYS A 132 -1.27 19.08 -5.45
N VAL A 133 -1.61 18.48 -6.59
CA VAL A 133 -2.43 19.13 -7.63
C VAL A 133 -3.81 19.50 -7.09
N LEU A 134 -4.43 18.62 -6.29
CA LEU A 134 -5.71 18.90 -5.66
C LEU A 134 -5.63 20.03 -4.64
N ARG A 135 -4.54 20.12 -3.87
CA ARG A 135 -4.27 21.21 -2.92
C ARG A 135 -4.09 22.55 -3.65
N GLY A 136 -3.23 22.60 -4.67
CA GLY A 136 -2.93 23.83 -5.42
C GLY A 136 -4.16 24.43 -6.10
N ARG A 137 -5.06 23.58 -6.61
CA ARG A 137 -6.34 24.02 -7.20
C ARG A 137 -7.39 24.50 -6.20
N VAL A 138 -7.25 24.16 -4.92
CA VAL A 138 -8.10 24.69 -3.84
C VAL A 138 -7.62 26.08 -3.45
N ALA A 139 -6.29 26.29 -3.34
CA ALA A 139 -5.71 27.59 -3.01
C ALA A 139 -5.98 28.66 -4.07
N ALA A 140 -6.05 28.30 -5.36
CA ALA A 140 -6.35 29.23 -6.44
C ALA A 140 -7.84 29.62 -6.59
N LYS A 141 -8.75 29.04 -5.78
CA LYS A 141 -10.20 29.30 -5.81
C LYS A 141 -10.74 30.01 -4.56
N THR A 142 -9.88 30.25 -3.58
CA THR A 142 -10.14 31.06 -2.37
C THR A 142 -9.51 32.41 -2.54
#